data_AF-A0A125PHP3-F1
#
_entry.id   AF-A0A125PHP3-F1
#
_cell.length_a   1.000
_cell.length_b   1.000
_cell.length_c   1.000
_cell.angle_alpha   90.00
_cell.angle_beta   90.00
_cell.angle_gamma   90.00
#
_symmetry.space_group_name_H-M   'P 1'
#
loop_
_entity.id
_entity.type
_entity.pdbx_description
1 polymer ?
#
loop_
_entity_poly.entity_id
_entity_poly.type
_entity_poly.pdbx_seq_one_letter_code
_entity_poly.pdbx_strand_id
1 'polypeptide(L)'
;IVDEQNHFDALASALVALGAQPPAGCGFDFSKALSDPLTFLATARSIEAVGVSAYLGAAHLLESADLLEAAGSILTLEARHESLLNVLNGGSFNPQSFDIPLTPQAVLSLVSGFLTGC
;
A
#
# COMPACT_ATOMS: atom_id res chain seq x y z
N ILE A 1 -8.12 8.02 -6.40
CA ILE A 1 -9.01 6.82 -6.27
C ILE A 1 -8.83 5.87 -7.45
N VAL A 2 -8.50 6.34 -8.66
CA VAL A 2 -8.17 5.45 -9.79
C VAL A 2 -6.81 4.75 -9.59
N ASP A 3 -5.90 5.37 -8.83
CA ASP A 3 -4.52 4.92 -8.65
C ASP A 3 -4.43 3.55 -7.97
N GLU A 4 -5.06 3.36 -6.80
CA GLU A 4 -5.03 2.09 -6.06
C GLU A 4 -5.56 0.89 -6.87
N GLN A 5 -6.64 1.11 -7.63
CA GLN A 5 -7.17 0.06 -8.50
C GLN A 5 -6.18 -0.26 -9.62
N ASN A 6 -5.57 0.76 -10.23
CA ASN A 6 -4.56 0.56 -11.27
C ASN A 6 -3.31 -0.14 -10.73
N HIS A 7 -2.87 0.17 -9.51
CA HIS A 7 -1.76 -0.51 -8.83
C HIS A 7 -2.09 -1.99 -8.63
N PHE A 8 -3.29 -2.30 -8.13
CA PHE A 8 -3.76 -3.67 -7.97
C PHE A 8 -3.80 -4.42 -9.31
N ASP A 9 -4.38 -3.82 -10.35
CA ASP A 9 -4.52 -4.43 -11.67
C ASP A 9 -3.14 -4.70 -12.31
N ALA A 10 -2.18 -3.78 -12.12
CA ALA A 10 -0.81 -3.95 -12.58
C ALA A 10 -0.11 -5.12 -11.86
N LEU A 11 -0.25 -5.22 -10.54
CA LEU A 11 0.28 -6.34 -9.75
C LEU A 11 -0.34 -7.67 -10.15
N ALA A 12 -1.67 -7.72 -10.28
CA ALA A 12 -2.40 -8.92 -10.72
C ALA A 12 -1.94 -9.37 -12.12
N SER A 13 -1.78 -8.42 -13.05
CA SER A 13 -1.30 -8.69 -14.40
C SER A 13 0.15 -9.21 -14.40
N ALA A 14 1.02 -8.63 -13.58
CA ALA A 14 2.40 -9.08 -13.43
C ALA A 14 2.46 -10.53 -12.88
N LEU A 15 1.66 -10.86 -11.87
CA LEU A 15 1.58 -12.22 -11.32
C LEU A 15 1.15 -13.22 -12.39
N VAL A 16 0.10 -12.91 -13.16
CA VAL A 16 -0.36 -13.78 -14.25
C VAL A 16 0.72 -13.97 -15.32
N ALA A 17 1.41 -12.89 -15.72
CA ALA A 17 2.49 -12.96 -16.70
C ALA A 17 3.67 -13.83 -16.23
N LEU A 18 3.92 -13.88 -14.92
CA LEU A 18 4.92 -14.74 -14.27
C LEU A 18 4.43 -16.17 -14.00
N GLY A 19 3.20 -16.51 -14.41
CA GLY A 19 2.61 -17.83 -14.20
C GLY A 19 2.08 -18.08 -12.79
N ALA A 20 2.00 -17.05 -11.95
CA ALA A 20 1.39 -17.10 -10.63
C ALA A 20 -0.11 -16.76 -10.70
N GLN A 21 -0.85 -17.08 -9.63
CA GLN A 21 -2.24 -16.67 -9.47
C GLN A 21 -2.31 -15.42 -8.59
N PRO A 22 -3.05 -14.37 -8.99
CA PRO A 22 -3.35 -13.25 -8.11
C PRO A 22 -4.00 -13.74 -6.81
N PRO A 23 -3.76 -13.06 -5.68
CA PRO A 23 -4.44 -13.39 -4.43
C PRO A 23 -5.95 -13.42 -4.61
N ALA A 24 -6.59 -14.52 -4.20
CA ALA A 24 -8.03 -14.71 -4.24
C ALA A 24 -8.54 -15.21 -2.89
N GLY A 25 -9.82 -14.98 -2.59
CA GLY A 25 -10.50 -15.52 -1.40
C GLY A 25 -10.62 -14.54 -0.23
N CYS A 26 -9.76 -13.52 -0.17
CA CYS A 26 -9.89 -12.42 0.79
C CYS A 26 -10.79 -11.30 0.24
N GLY A 27 -11.75 -10.84 1.04
CA GLY A 27 -12.44 -9.57 0.86
C GLY A 27 -11.87 -8.48 1.77
N PHE A 28 -12.31 -7.24 1.56
CA PHE A 28 -11.93 -6.10 2.39
C PHE A 28 -13.15 -5.48 3.07
N ASP A 29 -13.04 -5.20 4.37
CA ASP A 29 -14.05 -4.45 5.13
C ASP A 29 -13.47 -3.12 5.63
N PHE A 30 -13.83 -2.05 4.91
CA PHE A 30 -13.52 -0.67 5.29
C PHE A 30 -14.71 0.06 5.92
N SER A 31 -15.80 -0.63 6.27
CA SER A 31 -17.02 0.01 6.78
C SER A 31 -16.75 0.90 8.00
N LYS A 32 -15.89 0.46 8.91
CA LYS A 32 -15.44 1.27 10.07
C LYS A 32 -14.56 2.43 9.66
N ALA A 33 -13.67 2.25 8.69
CA ALA A 33 -12.80 3.32 8.19
C ALA A 33 -13.61 4.43 7.49
N LEU A 34 -14.75 4.08 6.91
CA LEU A 34 -15.62 4.98 6.15
C LEU A 34 -16.74 5.61 7.01
N SER A 35 -16.73 5.44 8.34
CA SER A 35 -17.79 5.92 9.22
C SER A 35 -17.92 7.44 9.25
N ASP A 36 -16.79 8.16 9.16
CA ASP A 36 -16.74 9.62 9.16
C ASP A 36 -15.42 10.12 8.53
N PRO A 37 -15.36 11.41 8.12
CA PRO A 37 -14.19 11.95 7.43
C PRO A 37 -12.88 11.90 8.21
N LEU A 38 -12.90 12.06 9.54
CA LEU A 38 -11.68 12.07 10.35
C LEU A 38 -11.14 10.65 10.50
N THR A 39 -12.01 9.68 10.75
CA THR A 39 -11.65 8.25 10.79
C THR A 39 -11.12 7.79 9.44
N PHE A 40 -11.73 8.24 8.34
CA PHE A 40 -11.26 7.97 6.99
C PHE A 40 -9.85 8.52 6.77
N LEU A 41 -9.62 9.80 7.06
CA LEU A 41 -8.31 10.42 6.87
C LEU A 41 -7.21 9.74 7.69
N ALA A 42 -7.50 9.38 8.94
CA ALA A 42 -6.54 8.70 9.81
C ALA A 42 -6.23 7.27 9.33
N THR A 43 -7.25 6.56 8.84
CA THR A 43 -7.10 5.21 8.31
C THR A 43 -6.35 5.22 6.98
N ALA A 44 -6.75 6.08 6.04
CA ALA A 44 -6.11 6.23 4.74
C ALA A 44 -4.63 6.56 4.91
N ARG A 45 -4.29 7.53 5.77
CA ARG A 45 -2.89 7.86 6.11
C ARG A 45 -2.10 6.61 6.52
N SER A 46 -2.69 5.78 7.37
CA SER A 46 -2.03 4.58 7.89
C SER A 46 -1.85 3.52 6.80
N ILE A 47 -2.82 3.39 5.89
CA ILE A 47 -2.75 2.44 4.77
C ILE A 47 -1.67 2.86 3.77
N GLU A 48 -1.64 4.12 3.35
CA GLU A 48 -0.60 4.61 2.41
C GLU A 48 0.81 4.45 3.01
N ALA A 49 0.98 4.74 4.32
CA ALA A 49 2.26 4.53 5.01
C ALA A 49 2.69 3.05 5.00
N VAL A 50 1.72 2.13 5.16
CA VAL A 50 1.98 0.69 5.03
C VAL A 50 2.32 0.32 3.58
N GLY A 51 1.65 0.92 2.59
CA GLY A 51 1.95 0.76 1.16
C GLY A 51 3.39 1.13 0.81
N VAL A 52 3.83 2.32 1.21
CA VAL A 52 5.24 2.77 1.08
C VAL A 52 6.19 1.75 1.69
N SER A 53 5.91 1.35 2.92
CA SER A 53 6.76 0.41 3.66
C SER A 53 6.82 -0.99 3.01
N ALA A 54 5.71 -1.43 2.40
CA ALA A 54 5.60 -2.71 1.71
C ALA A 54 6.43 -2.73 0.42
N TYR A 55 6.29 -1.71 -0.43
CA TYR A 55 7.09 -1.62 -1.66
C TYR A 55 8.59 -1.48 -1.36
N LEU A 56 8.96 -0.65 -0.38
CA LEU A 56 10.36 -0.49 0.02
C LEU A 56 10.94 -1.78 0.60
N GLY A 57 10.18 -2.47 1.46
CA GLY A 57 10.60 -3.75 2.05
C GLY A 57 10.71 -4.88 1.04
N ALA A 58 9.87 -4.88 0.00
CA ALA A 58 9.92 -5.87 -1.07
C ALA A 58 10.93 -5.55 -2.17
N ALA A 59 11.48 -4.33 -2.25
CA ALA A 59 12.36 -3.91 -3.34
C ALA A 59 13.56 -4.85 -3.55
N HIS A 60 14.14 -5.35 -2.45
CA HIS A 60 15.28 -6.27 -2.52
C HIS A 60 14.91 -7.71 -2.92
N LEU A 61 13.63 -8.04 -3.00
CA LEU A 61 13.12 -9.35 -3.43
C LEU A 61 12.89 -9.41 -4.94
N LEU A 62 12.92 -8.27 -5.63
CA LEU A 62 12.71 -8.18 -7.07
C LEU A 62 14.05 -8.30 -7.81
N GLU A 63 14.21 -9.39 -8.56
CA GLU A 63 15.41 -9.61 -9.39
C GLU A 63 15.30 -8.95 -10.78
N SER A 64 14.07 -8.72 -11.27
CA SER A 64 13.83 -8.06 -12.54
C SER A 64 13.92 -6.55 -12.38
N ALA A 65 14.81 -5.91 -13.14
CA ALA A 65 14.94 -4.46 -13.18
C ALA A 65 13.63 -3.77 -13.62
N ASP A 66 12.93 -4.36 -14.60
CA ASP A 66 11.65 -3.81 -15.08
C ASP A 66 10.57 -3.86 -14.00
N LEU A 67 10.51 -4.94 -13.21
CA LEU A 67 9.58 -5.04 -12.09
C LEU A 67 9.97 -4.11 -10.94
N LEU A 68 11.27 -3.94 -10.69
CA LEU A 68 11.76 -3.00 -9.69
C LEU A 68 11.46 -1.54 -10.07
N GLU A 69 11.62 -1.18 -11.35
CA GLU A 69 11.25 0.15 -11.86
C GLU A 69 9.73 0.38 -11.75
N ALA A 70 8.92 -0.60 -12.15
CA ALA A 70 7.46 -0.53 -12.01
C ALA A 70 7.04 -0.39 -10.54
N ALA A 71 7.58 -1.21 -9.64
CA ALA A 71 7.33 -1.14 -8.20
C ALA A 71 7.77 0.21 -7.61
N GLY A 72 8.93 0.72 -8.03
CA GLY A 72 9.43 2.04 -7.64
C GLY A 72 8.52 3.17 -8.09
N SER A 73 7.90 3.05 -9.27
CA SER A 73 6.92 4.04 -9.74
C SER A 73 5.70 4.13 -8.82
N ILE A 74 5.18 2.98 -8.36
CA ILE A 74 4.05 2.92 -7.43
C ILE A 74 4.45 3.49 -6.08
N LEU A 75 5.59 3.07 -5.52
CA LEU A 75 6.13 3.60 -4.25
C LEU A 75 6.11 5.14 -4.21
N THR A 76 6.54 5.81 -5.29
CA THR A 76 6.57 7.28 -5.32
C THR A 76 5.18 7.93 -5.34
N LEU A 77 4.14 7.23 -5.79
CA LEU A 77 2.75 7.70 -5.74
C LEU A 77 2.17 7.51 -4.33
N GLU A 78 2.34 6.32 -3.75
CA GLU A 78 1.94 6.03 -2.36
C GLU A 78 2.57 7.05 -1.38
N ALA A 79 3.85 7.38 -1.56
CA ALA A 79 4.54 8.38 -0.73
C ALA A 79 3.92 9.79 -0.85
N ARG A 80 3.43 10.17 -2.04
CA ARG A 80 2.74 11.46 -2.24
C ARG A 80 1.36 11.46 -1.62
N HIS A 81 0.64 10.35 -1.71
CA HIS A 81 -0.64 10.16 -1.02
C HIS A 81 -0.45 10.25 0.51
N GLU A 82 0.53 9.53 1.05
CA GLU A 82 0.88 9.54 2.48
C GLU A 82 1.25 10.95 2.96
N SER A 83 2.08 11.67 2.18
CA SER A 83 2.46 13.07 2.48
C SER A 83 1.24 14.00 2.52
N LEU A 84 0.33 13.89 1.56
CA LEU A 84 -0.91 14.68 1.52
C LEU A 84 -1.80 14.35 2.73
N LEU A 85 -2.01 13.06 3.01
CA LEU A 85 -2.83 12.60 4.11
C LEU A 85 -2.24 12.98 5.47
N ASN A 86 -0.91 12.98 5.62
CA ASN A 86 -0.23 13.51 6.80
C ASN A 86 -0.63 14.97 7.04
N VAL A 87 -0.55 15.83 6.02
CA VAL A 87 -0.94 17.25 6.15
C VAL A 87 -2.41 17.41 6.50
N LEU A 88 -3.30 16.63 5.86
CA LEU A 88 -4.73 16.66 6.15
C LEU A 88 -5.07 16.16 7.57
N ASN A 89 -4.22 15.32 8.17
CA ASN A 89 -4.30 14.91 9.57
C ASN A 89 -3.59 15.87 10.55
N GLY A 90 -3.14 17.05 10.08
CA GLY A 90 -2.44 18.04 10.92
C GLY A 90 -0.97 17.72 11.20
N GLY A 91 -0.40 16.75 10.49
CA GLY A 91 1.02 16.37 10.55
C GLY A 91 1.91 17.17 9.60
N SER A 92 3.20 16.83 9.60
CA SER A 92 4.17 17.38 8.65
C SER A 92 4.09 16.67 7.31
N PHE A 93 4.30 17.40 6.21
CA PHE A 93 4.33 16.83 4.86
C PHE A 93 5.35 15.69 4.73
N ASN A 94 6.51 15.85 5.37
CA ASN A 94 7.51 14.80 5.46
C ASN A 94 7.87 14.53 6.93
N PRO A 95 7.33 13.48 7.57
CA PRO A 95 7.56 13.22 8.99
C PRO A 95 8.96 12.65 9.30
N GLN A 96 9.65 12.05 8.33
CA GLN A 96 10.99 11.50 8.51
C GLN A 96 11.87 11.59 7.26
N SER A 97 13.20 11.52 7.40
CA SER A 97 14.11 11.60 6.23
C SER A 97 14.23 10.29 5.45
N PHE A 98 13.83 9.15 6.03
CA PHE A 98 13.92 7.83 5.42
C PHE A 98 12.71 7.00 5.82
N ASP A 99 12.04 6.38 4.85
CA ASP A 99 10.94 5.46 5.10
C ASP A 99 11.44 4.13 5.68
N ILE A 100 10.54 3.43 6.36
CA ILE A 100 10.85 2.21 7.10
C ILE A 100 10.38 1.01 6.27
N PRO A 101 11.28 0.15 5.76
CA PRO A 101 10.86 -1.07 5.07
C PRO A 101 10.18 -2.04 6.05
N LEU A 102 9.09 -2.66 5.61
CA LEU A 102 8.41 -3.72 6.35
C LEU A 102 8.48 -5.06 5.63
N THR A 103 8.60 -6.13 6.41
CA THR A 103 8.47 -7.50 5.87
C THR A 103 7.01 -7.79 5.49
N PRO A 104 6.76 -8.74 4.58
CA PRO A 104 5.38 -9.14 4.23
C PRO A 104 4.53 -9.51 5.45
N GLN A 105 5.11 -10.18 6.45
CA GLN A 105 4.41 -10.53 7.69
C GLN A 105 4.05 -9.30 8.52
N ALA A 106 4.94 -8.31 8.60
CA ALA A 106 4.65 -7.06 9.30
C ALA A 106 3.55 -6.26 8.59
N VAL A 107 3.60 -6.16 7.26
CA VAL A 107 2.53 -5.56 6.44
C VAL A 107 1.20 -6.25 6.71
N LEU A 108 1.15 -7.58 6.63
CA LEU A 108 -0.07 -8.35 6.87
C LEU A 108 -0.62 -8.11 8.28
N SER A 109 0.23 -8.02 9.30
CA SER A 109 -0.20 -7.76 10.68
C SER A 109 -0.85 -6.39 10.87
N LEU A 110 -0.46 -5.39 10.07
CA LEU A 110 -1.00 -4.03 10.15
C LEU A 110 -2.33 -3.90 9.40
N VAL A 111 -2.53 -4.69 8.35
CA VAL A 111 -3.74 -4.62 7.51
C VAL A 111 -4.76 -5.72 7.80
N SER A 112 -4.43 -6.72 8.62
CA SER A 112 -5.30 -7.88 8.86
C SER A 112 -6.67 -7.52 9.41
N GLY A 113 -6.79 -6.40 10.14
CA GLY A 113 -8.07 -5.90 10.64
C GLY A 113 -9.07 -5.47 9.55
N PHE A 114 -8.60 -5.27 8.31
CA PHE A 114 -9.42 -4.93 7.16
C PHE A 114 -9.71 -6.13 6.26
N LEU A 115 -9.05 -7.27 6.48
CA LEU A 115 -9.23 -8.47 5.67
C LEU A 115 -10.40 -9.31 6.20
N THR A 116 -11.17 -9.90 5.30
CA THR A 116 -12.31 -10.78 5.60
C THR A 116 -12.28 -12.01 4.71
N GLY A 117 -12.76 -13.16 5.20
CA GLY A 117 -12.84 -14.38 4.38
C GLY A 117 -11.51 -15.04 4.03
N CYS A 118 -10.41 -14.52 4.58
CA CYS A 118 -9.14 -15.22 4.77
C CYS A 118 -9.20 -16.02 6.08
#